data_AF-A0A965RH02-F1
#
_entry.id   AF-A0A965RH02-F1
#
_cell.length_a   1.000
_cell.length_b   1.000
_cell.length_c   1.000
_cell.angle_alpha   90.00
_cell.angle_beta   90.00
_cell.angle_gamma   90.00
#
_symmetry.space_group_name_H-M   'P 1'
#
loop_
_entity.id
_entity.type
_entity.pdbx_description
1 polymer ?
#
loop_
_entity_poly.entity_id
_entity_poly.type
_entity_poly.pdbx_seq_one_letter_code
_entity_poly.pdbx_strand_id
1 'polypeptide(L)'
;MKAALLQMVSAAQVQTNVDTVAGLMAQAHAQGAELAVLPEYFCLMGHQDTDKLHIAEPFGQGPIQSRLSELAQQHGLWLVAGSMPLAVPG
;
A
#
# COMPACT_ATOMS: atom_id res chain seq x y z
N MET A 1 0.95 21.68 -4.70
CA MET A 1 1.01 20.33 -4.14
C MET A 1 -0.25 20.03 -3.33
N LYS A 2 -1.21 19.31 -3.92
CA LYS A 2 -2.36 18.75 -3.20
C LYS A 2 -2.04 17.34 -2.73
N ALA A 3 -2.31 17.03 -1.46
CA ALA A 3 -2.08 15.70 -0.88
C ALA A 3 -3.40 15.03 -0.50
N ALA A 4 -3.44 13.70 -0.62
CA ALA A 4 -4.53 12.85 -0.16
C ALA A 4 -4.02 11.90 0.94
N LEU A 5 -4.66 11.95 2.10
CA LEU A 5 -4.46 11.00 3.19
C LEU A 5 -5.51 9.90 3.05
N LEU A 6 -5.07 8.72 2.66
CA LEU A 6 -5.95 7.61 2.29
C LEU A 6 -6.29 6.86 3.57
N GLN A 7 -7.57 6.84 3.94
CA GLN A 7 -8.05 6.09 5.10
C GLN A 7 -8.80 4.84 4.65
N MET A 8 -8.49 3.71 5.27
CA MET A 8 -9.11 2.42 4.99
C MET A 8 -9.18 1.57 6.27
N VAL A 9 -9.99 0.52 6.22
CA VAL A 9 -9.98 -0.55 7.23
C VAL A 9 -9.13 -1.68 6.68
N SER A 10 -7.94 -1.88 7.23
CA SER A 10 -7.06 -2.97 6.83
C SER A 10 -7.67 -4.33 7.20
N ALA A 11 -7.70 -5.23 6.24
CA ALA A 11 -8.20 -6.59 6.34
C ALA A 11 -7.08 -7.61 6.55
N ALA A 12 -7.46 -8.83 6.92
CA ALA A 12 -6.58 -9.98 7.06
C ALA A 12 -6.17 -10.62 5.72
N GLN A 13 -6.60 -10.06 4.58
CA GLN A 13 -6.21 -10.52 3.24
C GLN A 13 -5.54 -9.38 2.47
N VAL A 14 -4.28 -9.62 2.07
CA VAL A 14 -3.47 -8.65 1.32
C VAL A 14 -4.18 -8.15 0.06
N GLN A 15 -4.79 -9.05 -0.72
CA GLN A 15 -5.43 -8.67 -1.98
C GLN A 15 -6.56 -7.67 -1.77
N THR A 16 -7.42 -7.90 -0.78
CA THR A 16 -8.52 -6.99 -0.41
C THR A 16 -8.01 -5.59 -0.09
N ASN A 17 -6.87 -5.51 0.61
CA ASN A 17 -6.27 -4.24 0.95
C ASN A 17 -5.68 -3.53 -0.27
N VAL A 18 -4.95 -4.26 -1.11
CA VAL A 18 -4.35 -3.72 -2.34
C VAL A 18 -5.42 -3.22 -3.31
N ASP A 19 -6.56 -3.91 -3.42
CA ASP A 19 -7.69 -3.46 -4.24
C ASP A 19 -8.34 -2.18 -3.66
N THR A 20 -8.45 -2.10 -2.33
CA THR A 20 -8.92 -0.89 -1.65
C THR A 20 -7.99 0.30 -1.90
N VAL A 21 -6.68 0.08 -1.81
CA VAL A 21 -5.67 1.11 -2.14
C VAL A 21 -5.81 1.58 -3.58
N ALA A 22 -5.99 0.67 -4.54
CA ALA A 22 -6.18 1.03 -5.94
C ALA A 22 -7.39 1.95 -6.14
N GLY A 23 -8.54 1.61 -5.52
CA GLY A 23 -9.74 2.44 -5.59
C GLY A 23 -9.54 3.83 -4.96
N LEU A 24 -8.88 3.90 -3.81
CA LEU A 24 -8.62 5.15 -3.11
C LEU A 24 -7.61 6.04 -3.86
N MET A 25 -6.57 5.46 -4.46
CA MET A 25 -5.61 6.18 -5.31
C MET A 25 -6.28 6.75 -6.56
N ALA A 26 -7.18 5.99 -7.21
CA ALA A 26 -7.95 6.48 -8.34
C ALA A 26 -8.83 7.68 -7.96
N GLN A 27 -9.46 7.65 -6.78
CA GLN A 27 -10.23 8.79 -6.26
C GLN A 27 -9.33 10.00 -5.96
N ALA A 28 -8.16 9.79 -5.35
CA ALA A 28 -7.21 10.85 -5.06
C ALA A 28 -6.73 11.54 -6.35
N HIS A 29 -6.39 10.74 -7.37
CA HIS A 29 -6.04 11.24 -8.70
C HIS A 29 -7.17 12.06 -9.33
N ALA A 30 -8.41 11.53 -9.33
CA ALA A 30 -9.56 12.24 -9.88
C ALA A 30 -9.84 13.58 -9.17
N GLN A 31 -9.43 13.71 -7.91
CA GLN A 31 -9.51 14.95 -7.14
C GLN A 31 -8.28 15.86 -7.31
N GLY A 32 -7.34 15.51 -8.18
CA GLY A 32 -6.14 16.30 -8.48
C GLY A 32 -5.08 16.25 -7.39
N ALA A 33 -5.00 15.17 -6.62
CA ALA A 33 -3.86 14.95 -5.72
C ALA A 33 -2.58 14.71 -6.54
N GLU A 34 -1.45 15.15 -5.98
CA GLU A 34 -0.10 14.92 -6.49
C GLU A 34 0.68 13.96 -5.58
N LEU A 35 0.27 13.87 -4.31
CA LEU A 35 0.82 13.01 -3.27
C LEU A 35 -0.29 12.18 -2.61
N ALA A 36 -0.06 10.88 -2.47
CA ALA A 36 -0.91 9.92 -1.78
C ALA A 36 -0.16 9.33 -0.58
N VAL A 37 -0.80 9.28 0.59
CA VAL A 37 -0.23 8.71 1.82
C VAL A 37 -1.13 7.61 2.36
N LEU A 38 -0.62 6.39 2.43
CA LEU A 38 -1.29 5.23 3.01
C LEU A 38 -1.10 5.16 4.53
N PRO A 39 -2.03 4.51 5.26
CA PRO A 39 -1.90 4.33 6.70
C PRO A 39 -0.85 3.26 7.03
N GLU A 40 -0.46 3.20 8.30
CA GLU A 40 0.25 2.05 8.86
C GLU A 40 -0.61 0.78 8.68
N TYR A 41 0.04 -0.37 8.47
CA TYR A 41 -0.64 -1.66 8.25
C TYR A 41 -1.63 -1.69 7.07
N PHE A 42 -1.51 -0.82 6.06
CA PHE A 42 -2.36 -0.93 4.87
C PHE A 42 -2.26 -2.33 4.26
N CYS A 43 -1.08 -2.98 4.31
CA CYS A 43 -0.85 -4.27 3.66
C CYS A 43 -1.60 -5.44 4.32
N LEU A 44 -1.69 -5.47 5.65
CA LEU A 44 -2.31 -6.58 6.38
C LEU A 44 -2.61 -6.20 7.84
N MET A 45 -3.82 -6.52 8.28
CA MET A 45 -4.18 -6.62 9.69
C MET A 45 -4.41 -8.10 10.01
N GLY A 46 -3.34 -8.79 10.43
CA GLY A 46 -3.37 -10.23 10.72
C GLY A 46 -4.18 -10.56 11.97
N HIS A 47 -4.52 -11.84 12.15
CA HIS A 47 -5.07 -12.32 13.41
C HIS A 47 -3.99 -12.46 14.49
N GLN A 48 -2.73 -12.61 14.06
CA GLN A 48 -1.56 -12.67 14.92
C GLN A 48 -0.44 -11.78 14.33
N ASP A 49 0.41 -11.25 15.20
CA ASP A 49 1.54 -10.41 14.79
C ASP A 49 2.51 -11.12 13.85
N THR A 50 2.60 -12.45 13.92
CA THR A 50 3.46 -13.27 13.06
C THR A 50 2.96 -13.39 11.64
N ASP A 51 1.68 -13.10 11.37
CA ASP A 51 1.10 -13.20 10.02
C ASP A 51 1.79 -12.24 9.05
N LYS A 52 2.32 -11.11 9.54
CA LYS A 52 3.08 -10.16 8.73
C LYS A 52 4.39 -10.73 8.19
N LEU A 53 4.95 -11.75 8.83
CA LEU A 53 6.16 -12.43 8.36
C LEU A 53 5.90 -13.20 7.08
N HIS A 54 4.68 -13.71 6.89
CA HIS A 54 4.31 -14.52 5.74
C HIS A 54 4.15 -13.68 4.45
N ILE A 55 3.99 -12.37 4.61
CA ILE A 55 3.84 -11.41 3.50
C ILE A 55 5.07 -10.50 3.36
N ALA A 56 6.14 -10.77 4.11
CA ALA A 56 7.35 -9.98 4.06
C ALA A 56 8.03 -10.14 2.70
N GLU A 57 8.32 -9.02 2.04
CA GLU A 57 8.92 -9.02 0.70
C GLU A 57 10.39 -8.59 0.74
N PRO A 58 11.28 -9.15 -0.10
CA PRO A 58 12.58 -8.54 -0.31
C PRO A 58 12.45 -7.10 -0.80
N PHE A 59 13.33 -6.21 -0.35
CA PHE A 59 13.25 -4.80 -0.76
C PHE A 59 13.38 -4.63 -2.27
N GLY A 60 12.45 -3.89 -2.87
CA GLY A 60 12.36 -3.65 -4.30
C GLY A 60 11.82 -4.83 -5.11
N GLN A 61 11.43 -5.94 -4.46
CA GLN A 61 10.97 -7.16 -5.14
C GLN A 61 9.78 -7.76 -4.41
N GLY A 62 8.62 -7.78 -5.05
CA GLY A 62 7.47 -8.50 -4.53
C GLY A 62 6.14 -7.97 -5.08
N PRO A 63 5.08 -8.78 -5.03
CA PRO A 63 3.79 -8.42 -5.60
C PRO A 63 3.19 -7.14 -5.03
N ILE A 64 3.30 -6.87 -3.72
CA ILE A 64 2.76 -5.65 -3.09
C ILE A 64 3.55 -4.44 -3.58
N GLN A 65 4.88 -4.47 -3.51
CA GLN A 65 5.72 -3.37 -3.98
C GLN A 65 5.52 -3.08 -5.47
N SER A 66 5.51 -4.11 -6.31
CA SER A 66 5.26 -3.98 -7.76
C SER A 66 3.91 -3.34 -8.03
N ARG A 67 2.85 -3.81 -7.35
CA ARG A 67 1.50 -3.29 -7.56
C ARG A 67 1.36 -1.83 -7.14
N LEU A 68 1.98 -1.43 -6.03
CA LEU A 68 1.98 -0.04 -5.59
C LEU A 68 2.76 0.86 -6.56
N SER A 69 3.90 0.40 -7.07
CA SER A 69 4.67 1.12 -8.08
C SER A 69 3.84 1.32 -9.36
N GLU A 70 3.15 0.29 -9.83
CA GLU A 70 2.25 0.37 -10.99
C GLU A 70 1.13 1.40 -10.76
N LEU A 71 0.47 1.36 -9.60
CA LEU A 71 -0.62 2.30 -9.28
C LEU A 71 -0.13 3.74 -9.20
N ALA A 72 1.03 3.98 -8.60
CA ALA A 72 1.66 5.30 -8.52
C ALA A 72 1.97 5.83 -9.93
N GLN A 73 2.55 5.01 -10.80
CA GLN A 73 2.83 5.37 -12.19
C GLN A 73 1.55 5.61 -13.00
N GLN A 74 0.57 4.70 -12.90
CA GLN A 74 -0.71 4.79 -13.61
C GLN A 74 -1.46 6.09 -13.29
N HIS A 75 -1.39 6.56 -12.05
CA HIS A 75 -2.10 7.75 -11.59
C HIS A 75 -1.23 9.00 -11.53
N GLY A 76 0.06 8.91 -11.86
CA GLY A 76 0.99 10.04 -11.76
C GLY A 76 1.10 10.61 -10.35
N LEU A 77 1.02 9.74 -9.33
CA LEU A 77 1.06 10.12 -7.92
C LEU A 77 2.42 9.80 -7.30
N TRP A 78 2.95 10.72 -6.50
CA TRP A 78 3.92 10.34 -5.48
C TRP A 78 3.21 9.53 -4.39
N LEU A 79 3.82 8.44 -3.95
CA LEU A 79 3.20 7.53 -2.97
C LEU A 79 4.09 7.37 -1.74
N VAL A 80 3.55 7.69 -0.56
CA VAL A 80 4.09 7.25 0.73
C VAL A 80 3.31 6.02 1.16
N ALA A 81 3.93 4.85 0.98
CA ALA A 81 3.29 3.55 1.18
C ALA A 81 3.23 3.11 2.66
N GLY A 82 2.90 4.02 3.58
CA GLY A 82 2.79 3.74 5.02
C GLY A 82 3.99 2.94 5.53
N SER A 83 3.71 1.71 6.00
CA SER A 83 4.71 0.72 6.39
C SER A 83 4.40 -0.65 5.79
N MET A 84 5.42 -1.43 5.46
CA MET A 84 5.25 -2.83 5.05
C MET A 84 6.38 -3.72 5.61
N PRO A 85 6.11 -5.01 5.86
CA PRO A 85 7.14 -5.94 6.30
C PRO A 85 8.11 -6.22 5.14
N LEU A 86 9.40 -6.06 5.42
CA LEU A 86 10.47 -6.43 4.49
C LEU A 86 11.21 -7.65 5.02
N ALA A 87 11.52 -8.58 4.13
CA ALA A 87 12.36 -9.72 4.42
C ALA A 87 13.82 -9.25 4.53
N VAL A 88 14.47 -9.57 5.65
CA VAL A 88 15.90 -9.38 5.87
C VAL A 88 16.59 -10.76 5.90
N PRO A 89 17.74 -10.93 5.23
CA PRO A 89 18.52 -12.16 5.36
C PRO A 89 18.89 -12.40 6.84
N GLY A 90 18.74 -13.66 7.28
CA GLY A 90 19.13 -14.13 8.60
C GLY A 90 20.54 -14.71 8.62
#